data_AF-A0A561DR12-F1
#
_entry.id   AF-A0A561DR12-F1
#
_cell.length_a   1.000
_cell.length_b   1.000
_cell.length_c   1.000
_cell.angle_alpha   90.00
_cell.angle_beta   90.00
_cell.angle_gamma   90.00
#
_symmetry.space_group_name_H-M   'P 1'
#
loop_
_entity.id
_entity.type
_entity.pdbx_description
1 polymer ?
#
loop_
_entity_poly.entity_id
_entity_poly.type
_entity_poly.pdbx_seq_one_letter_code
_entity_poly.pdbx_strand_id
1 'polypeptide(L)'
;MDATTEAVEEFLCDPKLSELCEILKISDDIFDVIKLSENQHSDFLAWLFDPREGHGQGDQIVRDLLISATQAAAESGLDGRSTTSRFFAEWPPSKIRTTSFGSIFTARELGLKASERVDLFVIDPNNKFVLLIENKAGTTHSQQQLDGYRTSWQEAVANSAHLKDYRSVHIALDRDFAGGDWSERPSTGYWLHLGYDWLKASADRALMHVERGNAAAKLVVSYCNRQTDWESPISQRAVTLAAELHQAHGPAVRHMLESNTGRLEKCWLQEGSSTHMSFMLQNKAAFDLLRDTQGMASIKETLLVKIPGFKRENVYHARAWLSACPPNWEQFMGENSWPVYFRVRYADSTKTKYDIALVFDSASANSETEGKQLRERLKLFDNRFGKRQGTSLRKVVLNRGLGLADLIRKLEEHSNRLKTVCV
;
A
#
# COMPACT_ATOMS: atom_id res chain seq x y z
N MET A 1 41.06 20.41 -1.47
CA MET A 1 40.98 19.01 -0.99
C MET A 1 40.63 18.14 -2.20
N ASP A 2 40.46 16.83 -2.08
CA ASP A 2 39.88 16.06 -3.19
C ASP A 2 38.44 16.57 -3.42
N ALA A 3 38.03 16.76 -4.68
CA ALA A 3 36.72 17.32 -5.04
C ALA A 3 35.56 16.49 -4.43
N THR A 4 35.81 15.19 -4.21
CA THR A 4 34.89 14.29 -3.53
C THR A 4 34.75 14.60 -2.03
N THR A 5 35.84 15.01 -1.37
CA THR A 5 35.80 15.38 0.06
C THR A 5 35.01 16.68 0.26
N GLU A 6 35.23 17.68 -0.60
CA GLU A 6 34.49 18.97 -0.53
C GLU A 6 32.98 18.76 -0.73
N ALA A 7 32.59 17.92 -1.70
CA ALA A 7 31.18 17.58 -1.92
C ALA A 7 30.53 16.88 -0.71
N VAL A 8 31.30 16.06 0.03
CA VAL A 8 30.78 15.40 1.25
C VAL A 8 30.61 16.40 2.39
N GLU A 9 31.54 17.33 2.58
CA GLU A 9 31.39 18.39 3.60
C GLU A 9 30.20 19.30 3.30
N GLU A 10 29.95 19.64 2.03
CA GLU A 10 28.75 20.38 1.60
C GLU A 10 27.46 19.61 1.90
N PHE A 11 27.44 18.30 1.61
CA PHE A 11 26.31 17.43 1.96
C PHE A 11 26.05 17.38 3.46
N LEU A 12 27.11 17.25 4.28
CA LEU A 12 26.99 17.22 5.74
C LEU A 12 26.51 18.55 6.34
N CYS A 13 26.73 19.67 5.64
CA CYS A 13 26.24 20.98 6.05
C CYS A 13 24.80 21.27 5.61
N ASP A 14 24.18 20.42 4.77
CA ASP A 14 22.84 20.69 4.24
C ASP A 14 21.77 20.57 5.35
N PRO A 15 20.97 21.63 5.59
CA PRO A 15 19.91 21.59 6.61
C PRO A 15 18.87 20.48 6.35
N LYS A 16 18.68 20.05 5.11
CA LYS A 16 17.78 18.95 4.75
C LYS A 16 18.28 17.61 5.27
N LEU A 17 19.60 17.40 5.35
CA LEU A 17 20.16 16.20 5.97
C LEU A 17 19.89 16.20 7.46
N SER A 18 20.05 17.35 8.12
CA SER A 18 19.73 17.50 9.54
C SER A 18 18.24 17.23 9.80
N GLU A 19 17.34 17.81 9.01
CA GLU A 19 15.90 17.56 9.11
C GLU A 19 15.55 16.08 8.88
N LEU A 20 16.18 15.45 7.88
CA LEU A 20 15.99 14.03 7.60
C LEU A 20 16.42 13.16 8.78
N CYS A 21 17.57 13.46 9.38
CA CYS A 21 18.06 12.80 10.58
C CYS A 21 17.07 12.96 11.75
N GLU A 22 16.52 14.15 12.00
CA GLU A 22 15.53 14.36 13.06
C GLU A 22 14.22 13.59 12.82
N ILE A 23 13.71 13.60 11.59
CA ILE A 23 12.49 12.85 11.24
C ILE A 23 12.69 11.35 11.46
N LEU A 24 13.88 10.82 11.13
CA LEU A 24 14.18 9.39 11.22
C LEU A 24 14.79 8.95 12.57
N LYS A 25 15.09 9.90 13.47
CA LYS A 25 15.38 9.60 14.89
C LYS A 25 14.16 9.05 15.62
N ILE A 26 12.97 9.18 15.03
CA ILE A 26 11.71 8.64 15.54
C ILE A 26 11.69 7.12 15.33
N SER A 27 12.47 6.41 16.14
CA SER A 27 12.45 4.96 16.35
C SER A 27 11.20 4.54 17.14
N ASP A 28 10.03 5.08 16.80
CA ASP A 28 8.77 4.78 17.51
C ASP A 28 8.00 3.62 16.86
N ASP A 29 8.44 3.13 15.70
CA ASP A 29 7.76 2.03 15.02
C ASP A 29 8.21 0.68 15.58
N ILE A 30 7.30 0.01 16.29
CA ILE A 30 7.55 -1.34 16.83
C ILE A 30 7.94 -2.34 15.73
N PHE A 31 7.45 -2.17 14.50
CA PHE A 31 7.71 -3.08 13.38
C PHE A 31 9.10 -2.92 12.74
N ASP A 32 9.88 -1.92 13.18
CA ASP A 32 11.31 -1.84 12.87
C ASP A 32 12.12 -2.75 13.80
N VAL A 33 11.60 -3.05 14.99
CA VAL A 33 12.22 -3.96 15.97
C VAL A 33 11.76 -5.39 15.75
N ILE A 34 10.48 -5.60 15.44
CA ILE A 34 9.90 -6.94 15.26
C ILE A 34 9.36 -7.13 13.84
N LYS A 35 9.68 -8.27 13.22
CA LYS A 35 9.01 -8.73 12.01
C LYS A 35 7.86 -9.66 12.41
N LEU A 36 6.67 -9.38 11.93
CA LEU A 36 5.50 -10.23 12.15
C LEU A 36 5.58 -11.48 11.26
N SER A 37 5.30 -12.64 11.84
CA SER A 37 4.94 -13.85 11.11
C SER A 37 3.50 -13.77 10.58
N GLU A 38 3.11 -14.67 9.67
CA GLU A 38 1.75 -14.72 9.10
C GLU A 38 0.66 -14.73 10.19
N ASN A 39 0.77 -15.61 11.19
CA ASN A 39 -0.19 -15.67 12.30
C ASN A 39 -0.20 -14.40 13.17
N GLN A 40 0.95 -13.73 13.32
CA GLN A 40 1.04 -12.47 14.07
C GLN A 40 0.36 -11.30 13.32
N HIS A 41 0.20 -11.38 11.99
CA HIS A 41 -0.67 -10.42 11.30
C HIS A 41 -2.13 -10.60 11.73
N SER A 42 -2.59 -11.84 11.91
CA SER A 42 -3.94 -12.13 12.38
C SER A 42 -4.16 -11.78 13.85
N ASP A 43 -3.12 -11.84 14.70
CA ASP A 43 -3.13 -11.24 16.04
C ASP A 43 -3.44 -9.74 15.97
N PHE A 44 -2.74 -9.04 15.10
CA PHE A 44 -2.88 -7.60 14.96
C PHE A 44 -4.24 -7.22 14.38
N LEU A 45 -4.74 -7.95 13.40
CA LEU A 45 -6.09 -7.76 12.86
C LEU A 45 -7.18 -8.01 13.92
N ALA A 46 -6.99 -9.02 14.79
CA ALA A 46 -7.92 -9.26 15.89
C ALA A 46 -8.00 -8.05 16.84
N TRP A 47 -6.82 -7.51 17.21
CA TRP A 47 -6.73 -6.27 17.99
C TRP A 47 -7.38 -5.07 17.31
N LEU A 48 -7.21 -4.92 15.99
CA LEU A 48 -7.83 -3.82 15.21
C LEU A 48 -9.37 -3.94 15.09
N PHE A 49 -9.91 -5.16 15.11
CA PHE A 49 -11.34 -5.40 14.94
C PHE A 49 -12.12 -5.43 16.26
N ASP A 50 -11.45 -5.45 17.42
CA ASP A 50 -12.11 -5.36 18.70
C ASP A 50 -12.32 -3.88 19.10
N PRO A 51 -13.56 -3.36 19.08
CA PRO A 51 -13.83 -1.95 19.33
C PRO A 51 -13.51 -1.49 20.77
N ARG A 52 -13.18 -2.41 21.67
CA ARG A 52 -12.86 -2.14 23.08
C ARG A 52 -11.36 -2.02 23.32
N GLU A 53 -10.54 -2.30 22.31
CA GLU A 53 -9.10 -2.22 22.40
C GLU A 53 -8.56 -0.79 22.46
N GLY A 54 -7.33 -0.65 22.95
CA GLY A 54 -6.70 0.63 23.25
C GLY A 54 -6.37 1.54 22.05
N HIS A 55 -6.65 1.13 20.81
CA HIS A 55 -6.33 1.92 19.61
C HIS A 55 -7.19 3.18 19.44
N GLY A 56 -8.29 3.31 20.19
CA GLY A 56 -9.08 4.55 20.27
C GLY A 56 -9.91 4.87 19.02
N GLN A 57 -10.14 3.89 18.14
CA GLN A 57 -11.00 4.05 16.95
C GLN A 57 -12.40 3.43 17.12
N GLY A 58 -12.67 2.78 18.25
CA GLY A 58 -13.92 2.06 18.46
C GLY A 58 -14.17 1.06 17.34
N ASP A 59 -15.41 1.03 16.82
CA ASP A 59 -15.81 0.09 15.77
C ASP A 59 -15.52 0.57 14.34
N GLN A 60 -14.82 1.68 14.18
CA GLN A 60 -14.64 2.32 12.89
C GLN A 60 -13.78 1.52 11.92
N ILE A 61 -12.80 0.77 12.42
CA ILE A 61 -11.93 -0.06 11.58
C ILE A 61 -12.73 -1.20 10.93
N VAL A 62 -13.67 -1.80 11.68
CA VAL A 62 -14.60 -2.80 11.12
C VAL A 62 -15.52 -2.16 10.07
N ARG A 63 -15.98 -0.92 10.28
CA ARG A 63 -16.77 -0.20 9.26
C ARG A 63 -15.98 -0.01 7.98
N ASP A 64 -14.71 0.37 8.08
CA ASP A 64 -13.84 0.59 6.92
C ASP A 64 -13.69 -0.71 6.11
N LEU A 65 -13.46 -1.85 6.80
CA LEU A 65 -13.45 -3.17 6.17
C LEU A 65 -14.80 -3.47 5.48
N LEU A 66 -15.93 -3.33 6.18
CA LEU A 66 -17.25 -3.67 5.64
C LEU A 66 -17.66 -2.78 4.46
N ILE A 67 -17.31 -1.49 4.48
CA ILE A 67 -17.55 -0.57 3.37
C ILE A 67 -16.73 -0.99 2.15
N SER A 68 -15.43 -1.27 2.33
CA SER A 68 -14.57 -1.75 1.25
C SER A 68 -15.05 -3.09 0.71
N ALA A 69 -15.50 -3.99 1.59
CA ALA A 69 -16.03 -5.29 1.22
C ALA A 69 -17.33 -5.17 0.40
N THR A 70 -18.22 -4.24 0.77
CA THR A 70 -19.46 -3.98 0.03
C THR A 70 -19.16 -3.50 -1.40
N GLN A 71 -18.19 -2.60 -1.56
CA GLN A 71 -17.75 -2.12 -2.87
C GLN A 71 -17.14 -3.25 -3.71
N ALA A 72 -16.29 -4.08 -3.11
CA ALA A 72 -15.67 -5.21 -3.79
C ALA A 72 -16.69 -6.28 -4.18
N ALA A 73 -17.67 -6.57 -3.31
CA ALA A 73 -18.70 -7.57 -3.56
C ALA A 73 -19.49 -7.28 -4.84
N ALA A 74 -19.81 -6.00 -5.10
CA ALA A 74 -20.52 -5.56 -6.29
C ALA A 74 -19.76 -5.82 -7.60
N GLU A 75 -18.43 -5.97 -7.54
CA GLU A 75 -17.57 -6.19 -8.71
C GLU A 75 -16.95 -7.59 -8.75
N SER A 76 -17.21 -8.41 -7.74
CA SER A 76 -16.56 -9.71 -7.54
C SER A 76 -17.25 -10.84 -8.32
N GLY A 77 -16.59 -12.00 -8.38
CA GLY A 77 -17.14 -13.25 -8.92
C GLY A 77 -18.03 -14.03 -7.94
N LEU A 78 -18.54 -13.41 -6.87
CA LEU A 78 -19.40 -14.06 -5.89
C LEU A 78 -20.67 -14.62 -6.54
N ASP A 79 -21.05 -15.84 -6.17
CA ASP A 79 -22.36 -16.38 -6.51
C ASP A 79 -23.41 -15.54 -5.76
N GLY A 80 -24.38 -14.98 -6.49
CA GLY A 80 -25.49 -14.19 -5.93
C GLY A 80 -26.33 -14.96 -4.91
N ARG A 81 -26.26 -16.29 -4.89
CA ARG A 81 -26.95 -17.16 -3.91
C ARG A 81 -26.13 -17.39 -2.64
N SER A 82 -24.82 -17.11 -2.67
CA SER A 82 -23.94 -17.30 -1.52
C SER A 82 -24.37 -16.43 -0.34
N THR A 83 -24.06 -16.88 0.89
CA THR A 83 -24.35 -16.09 2.10
C THR A 83 -23.58 -14.78 2.14
N THR A 84 -22.32 -14.79 1.67
CA THR A 84 -21.46 -13.61 1.54
C THR A 84 -22.07 -12.56 0.62
N SER A 85 -22.53 -12.96 -0.59
CA SER A 85 -23.15 -12.03 -1.53
C SER A 85 -24.45 -11.41 -0.98
N ARG A 86 -25.34 -12.26 -0.43
CA ARG A 86 -26.60 -11.78 0.18
C ARG A 86 -26.37 -10.84 1.35
N PHE A 87 -25.36 -11.11 2.18
CA PHE A 87 -25.01 -10.21 3.28
C PHE A 87 -24.65 -8.81 2.75
N PHE A 88 -23.71 -8.69 1.82
CA PHE A 88 -23.31 -7.36 1.32
C PHE A 88 -24.41 -6.65 0.52
N ALA A 89 -25.34 -7.38 -0.09
CA ALA A 89 -26.55 -6.79 -0.69
C ALA A 89 -27.48 -6.16 0.35
N GLU A 90 -27.57 -6.73 1.57
CA GLU A 90 -28.40 -6.24 2.68
C GLU A 90 -27.69 -5.21 3.58
N TRP A 91 -26.40 -4.95 3.33
CA TRP A 91 -25.53 -4.06 4.13
C TRP A 91 -24.89 -2.96 3.27
N PRO A 92 -25.69 -2.01 2.73
CA PRO A 92 -25.15 -0.88 2.00
C PRO A 92 -24.33 0.05 2.92
N PRO A 93 -23.46 0.92 2.35
CA PRO A 93 -22.63 1.83 3.14
C PRO A 93 -23.42 2.71 4.12
N SER A 94 -24.64 3.13 3.78
CA SER A 94 -25.51 3.89 4.67
C SER A 94 -25.84 3.12 5.95
N LYS A 95 -26.27 1.86 5.83
CA LYS A 95 -26.56 0.98 6.96
C LYS A 95 -25.29 0.70 7.76
N ILE A 96 -24.17 0.38 7.11
CA ILE A 96 -22.89 0.17 7.79
C ILE A 96 -22.47 1.40 8.58
N ARG A 97 -22.71 2.62 8.10
CA ARG A 97 -22.34 3.85 8.83
C ARG A 97 -23.24 4.16 10.03
N THR A 98 -24.50 3.71 10.03
CA THR A 98 -25.47 4.02 11.09
C THR A 98 -25.61 2.92 12.14
N THR A 99 -25.29 1.67 11.81
CA THR A 99 -25.38 0.53 12.74
C THR A 99 -24.23 0.59 13.76
N SER A 100 -24.48 0.28 15.04
CA SER A 100 -23.40 0.07 16.01
C SER A 100 -22.79 -1.33 15.87
N PHE A 101 -21.47 -1.42 15.93
CA PHE A 101 -20.71 -2.68 15.97
C PHE A 101 -19.90 -2.80 17.28
N GLY A 102 -20.24 -2.03 18.32
CA GLY A 102 -19.53 -2.05 19.61
C GLY A 102 -19.60 -3.37 20.38
N SER A 103 -20.48 -4.30 19.98
CA SER A 103 -20.60 -5.65 20.54
C SER A 103 -19.69 -6.68 19.88
N ILE A 104 -18.92 -6.29 18.86
CA ILE A 104 -18.02 -7.20 18.18
C ILE A 104 -16.96 -7.72 19.14
N PHE A 105 -16.65 -9.00 18.97
CA PHE A 105 -15.46 -9.62 19.54
C PHE A 105 -14.83 -10.56 18.52
N THR A 106 -13.54 -10.83 18.72
CA THR A 106 -12.77 -11.69 17.82
C THR A 106 -12.45 -13.02 18.46
N ALA A 107 -12.41 -14.09 17.66
CA ALA A 107 -11.85 -15.37 18.05
C ALA A 107 -10.83 -15.80 17.01
N ARG A 108 -9.63 -16.19 17.45
CA ARG A 108 -8.56 -16.65 16.55
C ARG A 108 -8.38 -18.14 16.64
N GLU A 109 -7.89 -18.72 15.54
CA GLU A 109 -7.50 -20.13 15.48
C GLU A 109 -8.58 -21.09 16.01
N LEU A 110 -9.86 -20.70 15.88
CA LEU A 110 -10.96 -21.51 16.35
C LEU A 110 -11.11 -22.68 15.37
N GLY A 111 -10.48 -23.79 15.74
CA GLY A 111 -10.57 -25.01 14.97
C GLY A 111 -11.94 -25.65 15.15
N LEU A 112 -12.68 -25.78 14.05
CA LEU A 112 -13.90 -26.58 14.02
C LEU A 112 -13.57 -28.08 14.00
N LYS A 113 -12.34 -28.42 13.58
CA LYS A 113 -11.67 -29.72 13.64
C LYS A 113 -10.20 -29.51 14.03
N ALA A 114 -9.55 -30.51 14.62
CA ALA A 114 -8.18 -30.37 15.16
C ALA A 114 -7.11 -29.96 14.12
N SER A 115 -7.34 -30.26 12.84
CA SER A 115 -6.43 -30.00 11.72
C SER A 115 -6.75 -28.75 10.90
N GLU A 116 -7.85 -28.04 11.20
CA GLU A 116 -8.31 -26.88 10.43
C GLU A 116 -8.45 -25.68 11.34
N ARG A 117 -7.79 -24.57 11.01
CA ARG A 117 -7.86 -23.33 11.78
C ARG A 117 -8.06 -22.18 10.80
N VAL A 118 -9.26 -21.61 10.80
CA VAL A 118 -9.48 -20.30 10.17
C VAL A 118 -8.73 -19.26 11.02
N ASP A 119 -8.02 -18.36 10.37
CA ASP A 119 -7.14 -17.41 11.05
C ASP A 119 -7.90 -16.54 12.05
N LEU A 120 -9.04 -15.99 11.63
CA LEU A 120 -9.77 -15.00 12.40
C LEU A 120 -11.28 -15.07 12.18
N PHE A 121 -12.01 -15.07 13.29
CA PHE A 121 -13.46 -14.85 13.33
C PHE A 121 -13.73 -13.46 13.91
N VAL A 122 -14.61 -12.70 13.26
CA VAL A 122 -15.18 -11.47 13.80
C VAL A 122 -16.67 -11.70 13.99
N ILE A 123 -17.13 -11.68 15.23
CA ILE A 123 -18.48 -12.10 15.60
C ILE A 123 -19.24 -10.88 16.12
N ASP A 124 -20.38 -10.58 15.50
CA ASP A 124 -21.30 -9.57 16.01
C ASP A 124 -22.58 -10.23 16.54
N PRO A 125 -22.76 -10.32 17.87
CA PRO A 125 -23.93 -10.94 18.46
C PRO A 125 -25.19 -10.08 18.38
N ASN A 126 -25.08 -8.76 18.18
CA ASN A 126 -26.25 -7.89 18.07
C ASN A 126 -26.78 -7.88 16.64
N ASN A 127 -25.87 -7.77 15.67
CA ASN A 127 -26.22 -7.76 14.25
C ASN A 127 -26.30 -9.17 13.63
N LYS A 128 -26.03 -10.21 14.43
CA LYS A 128 -26.16 -11.63 14.07
C LYS A 128 -25.40 -12.02 12.81
N PHE A 129 -24.10 -11.72 12.78
CA PHE A 129 -23.22 -12.23 11.72
C PHE A 129 -21.87 -12.67 12.25
N VAL A 130 -21.21 -13.52 11.46
CA VAL A 130 -19.84 -13.98 11.67
C VAL A 130 -19.06 -13.74 10.38
N LEU A 131 -17.97 -12.99 10.47
CA LEU A 131 -16.97 -12.91 9.41
C LEU A 131 -15.92 -14.00 9.66
N LEU A 132 -15.75 -14.88 8.69
CA LEU A 132 -14.64 -15.82 8.61
C LEU A 132 -13.58 -15.18 7.74
N ILE A 133 -12.44 -14.88 8.34
CA ILE A 133 -11.33 -14.21 7.68
C ILE A 133 -10.16 -15.18 7.60
N GLU A 134 -9.80 -15.55 6.38
CA GLU A 134 -8.50 -16.16 6.08
C GLU A 134 -7.55 -15.03 5.64
N ASN A 135 -6.35 -15.00 6.19
CA ASN A 135 -5.40 -13.92 5.96
C ASN A 135 -4.08 -14.44 5.39
N LYS A 136 -3.66 -13.87 4.26
CA LYS A 136 -2.36 -14.13 3.65
C LYS A 136 -1.53 -12.86 3.60
N ALA A 137 -0.31 -12.96 4.11
CA ALA A 137 0.67 -11.87 4.14
C ALA A 137 1.95 -12.24 3.34
N GLY A 138 1.77 -12.74 2.12
CA GLY A 138 2.87 -13.11 1.19
C GLY A 138 2.79 -14.51 0.58
N THR A 139 1.72 -15.26 0.85
CA THR A 139 1.45 -16.59 0.31
C THR A 139 0.12 -16.61 -0.46
N THR A 140 -0.07 -17.54 -1.38
CA THR A 140 -1.33 -17.64 -2.13
C THR A 140 -2.36 -18.47 -1.39
N HIS A 141 -3.63 -18.06 -1.49
CA HIS A 141 -4.76 -18.88 -1.04
C HIS A 141 -4.85 -20.17 -1.87
N SER A 142 -5.31 -21.27 -1.26
CA SER A 142 -5.65 -22.51 -1.97
C SER A 142 -7.15 -22.78 -1.95
N GLN A 143 -7.69 -23.24 -3.08
CA GLN A 143 -9.11 -23.63 -3.22
C GLN A 143 -9.51 -24.67 -2.18
N GLN A 144 -8.69 -25.70 -2.03
CA GLN A 144 -8.95 -26.81 -1.12
C GLN A 144 -9.10 -26.35 0.33
N GLN A 145 -8.24 -25.43 0.77
CA GLN A 145 -8.27 -24.90 2.13
C GLN A 145 -9.52 -24.05 2.38
N LEU A 146 -9.81 -23.11 1.48
CA LEU A 146 -10.98 -22.22 1.60
C LEU A 146 -12.30 -23.00 1.56
N ASP A 147 -12.40 -24.01 0.71
CA ASP A 147 -13.58 -24.87 0.63
C ASP A 147 -13.72 -25.77 1.87
N GLY A 148 -12.60 -26.26 2.41
CA GLY A 148 -12.56 -27.02 3.66
C GLY A 148 -13.11 -26.21 4.83
N TYR A 149 -12.59 -24.99 5.03
CA TYR A 149 -13.06 -24.08 6.08
C TYR A 149 -14.55 -23.77 5.99
N ARG A 150 -15.04 -23.48 4.77
CA ARG A 150 -16.47 -23.24 4.53
C ARG A 150 -17.31 -24.47 4.91
N THR A 151 -16.87 -25.65 4.51
CA THR A 151 -17.59 -26.91 4.78
C THR A 151 -17.65 -27.19 6.28
N SER A 152 -16.52 -27.12 6.97
CA SER A 152 -16.46 -27.31 8.42
C SER A 152 -17.29 -26.27 9.18
N TRP A 153 -17.33 -25.02 8.72
CA TRP A 153 -18.22 -23.99 9.30
C TRP A 153 -19.70 -24.29 9.09
N GLN A 154 -20.09 -24.72 7.89
CA GLN A 154 -21.47 -25.12 7.62
C GLN A 154 -21.91 -26.29 8.50
N GLU A 155 -21.05 -27.27 8.73
CA GLU A 155 -21.29 -28.38 9.68
C GLU A 155 -21.47 -27.86 11.12
N ALA A 156 -20.61 -26.95 11.57
CA ALA A 156 -20.69 -26.37 12.91
C ALA A 156 -21.99 -25.57 13.11
N VAL A 157 -22.41 -24.78 12.12
CA VAL A 157 -23.68 -24.04 12.14
C VAL A 157 -24.87 -24.99 12.15
N ALA A 158 -24.85 -26.05 11.34
CA ALA A 158 -25.94 -27.04 11.30
C ALA A 158 -26.15 -27.73 12.66
N ASN A 159 -25.06 -27.97 13.39
CA ASN A 159 -25.07 -28.63 14.70
C ASN A 159 -25.27 -27.67 15.89
N SER A 160 -25.27 -26.35 15.67
CA SER A 160 -25.43 -25.35 16.72
C SER A 160 -26.73 -24.57 16.56
N ALA A 161 -27.70 -24.81 17.44
CA ALA A 161 -28.96 -24.06 17.46
C ALA A 161 -28.74 -22.54 17.60
N HIS A 162 -27.69 -22.13 18.32
CA HIS A 162 -27.36 -20.72 18.56
C HIS A 162 -26.88 -19.99 17.30
N LEU A 163 -26.22 -20.70 16.37
CA LEU A 163 -25.63 -20.10 15.17
C LEU A 163 -26.59 -20.09 13.97
N LYS A 164 -27.76 -20.72 14.06
CA LYS A 164 -28.73 -20.81 12.95
C LYS A 164 -29.19 -19.45 12.44
N ASP A 165 -29.29 -18.48 13.34
CA ASP A 165 -29.73 -17.12 13.00
C ASP A 165 -28.58 -16.21 12.56
N TYR A 166 -27.32 -16.67 12.63
CA TYR A 166 -26.17 -15.88 12.24
C TYR A 166 -25.90 -15.98 10.74
N ARG A 167 -25.71 -14.82 10.09
CA ARG A 167 -25.22 -14.74 8.72
C ARG A 167 -23.72 -15.05 8.69
N SER A 168 -23.31 -15.97 7.81
CA SER A 168 -21.90 -16.32 7.63
C SER A 168 -21.31 -15.61 6.42
N VAL A 169 -20.24 -14.86 6.62
CA VAL A 169 -19.57 -14.05 5.58
C VAL A 169 -18.13 -14.53 5.48
N HIS A 170 -17.65 -14.82 4.28
CA HIS A 170 -16.32 -15.35 4.07
C HIS A 170 -15.45 -14.32 3.34
N ILE A 171 -14.34 -13.92 3.94
CA ILE A 171 -13.42 -12.91 3.43
C ILE A 171 -12.02 -13.54 3.36
N ALA A 172 -11.38 -13.43 2.20
CA ALA A 172 -9.99 -13.82 1.99
C ALA A 172 -9.15 -12.55 1.86
N LEU A 173 -8.34 -12.24 2.87
CA LEU A 173 -7.44 -11.10 2.88
C LEU A 173 -6.09 -11.49 2.30
N ASP A 174 -5.60 -10.71 1.34
CA ASP A 174 -4.27 -10.89 0.75
C ASP A 174 -3.60 -9.53 0.63
N ARG A 175 -2.49 -9.32 1.35
CA ARG A 175 -1.74 -8.06 1.31
C ARG A 175 -1.37 -7.65 -0.12
N ASP A 176 -1.03 -8.61 -0.97
CA ASP A 176 -0.52 -8.37 -2.31
C ASP A 176 -1.65 -8.30 -3.36
N PHE A 177 -2.91 -8.44 -2.94
CA PHE A 177 -4.07 -8.30 -3.81
C PHE A 177 -4.49 -6.85 -4.03
N ALA A 178 -4.29 -6.36 -5.25
CA ALA A 178 -4.65 -4.99 -5.66
C ALA A 178 -6.07 -4.83 -6.24
N GLY A 179 -6.94 -5.85 -6.10
CA GLY A 179 -8.29 -5.86 -6.67
C GLY A 179 -8.33 -5.98 -8.20
N GLY A 180 -9.52 -6.25 -8.77
CA GLY A 180 -9.75 -6.16 -10.22
C GLY A 180 -9.48 -7.40 -11.06
N ASP A 181 -8.98 -8.46 -10.46
CA ASP A 181 -8.87 -9.78 -11.08
C ASP A 181 -9.30 -10.88 -10.10
N TRP A 182 -10.61 -11.04 -9.95
CA TRP A 182 -11.19 -12.13 -9.14
C TRP A 182 -11.34 -13.42 -9.95
N SER A 183 -11.17 -13.39 -11.28
CA SER A 183 -11.35 -14.56 -12.15
C SER A 183 -10.41 -15.72 -11.81
N GLU A 184 -9.20 -15.41 -11.37
CA GLU A 184 -8.16 -16.39 -11.07
C GLU A 184 -8.08 -16.75 -9.57
N ARG A 185 -8.97 -16.20 -8.75
CA ARG A 185 -8.92 -16.36 -7.30
C ARG A 185 -9.69 -17.62 -6.87
N PRO A 186 -9.16 -18.38 -5.89
CA PRO A 186 -9.84 -19.59 -5.42
C PRO A 186 -11.14 -19.27 -4.68
N SER A 187 -12.14 -20.13 -4.84
CA SER A 187 -13.41 -20.14 -4.13
C SER A 187 -14.20 -18.83 -4.24
N THR A 188 -14.01 -18.08 -5.32
CA THR A 188 -14.59 -16.74 -5.53
C THR A 188 -16.10 -16.70 -5.57
N GLY A 189 -16.77 -17.84 -5.78
CA GLY A 189 -18.22 -17.95 -5.64
C GLY A 189 -18.71 -17.75 -4.20
N TYR A 190 -17.86 -17.94 -3.19
CA TYR A 190 -18.23 -17.87 -1.76
C TYR A 190 -17.34 -16.94 -0.94
N TRP A 191 -16.05 -16.85 -1.26
CA TRP A 191 -15.06 -16.04 -0.57
C TRP A 191 -14.83 -14.72 -1.29
N LEU A 192 -15.04 -13.62 -0.58
CA LEU A 192 -14.72 -12.30 -1.09
C LEU A 192 -13.24 -12.01 -0.88
N HIS A 193 -12.48 -11.90 -1.97
CA HIS A 193 -11.06 -11.54 -1.92
C HIS A 193 -10.88 -10.04 -1.79
N LEU A 194 -10.07 -9.61 -0.83
CA LEU A 194 -9.78 -8.21 -0.52
C LEU A 194 -8.29 -7.98 -0.25
N GLY A 195 -7.82 -6.81 -0.70
CA GLY A 195 -6.51 -6.29 -0.34
C GLY A 195 -6.56 -5.58 1.01
N TYR A 196 -5.42 -5.04 1.44
CA TYR A 196 -5.32 -4.28 2.69
C TYR A 196 -5.68 -2.80 2.55
N ASP A 197 -6.09 -2.35 1.37
CA ASP A 197 -6.39 -0.93 1.08
C ASP A 197 -7.47 -0.31 1.97
N TRP A 198 -8.33 -1.12 2.59
CA TRP A 198 -9.32 -0.65 3.56
C TRP A 198 -8.69 -0.05 4.82
N LEU A 199 -7.47 -0.45 5.19
CA LEU A 199 -6.74 0.10 6.33
C LEU A 199 -6.37 1.58 6.16
N LYS A 200 -6.31 2.09 4.93
CA LYS A 200 -5.86 3.45 4.64
C LYS A 200 -6.75 4.51 5.31
N ALA A 201 -8.07 4.32 5.21
CA ALA A 201 -9.04 5.18 5.88
C ALA A 201 -8.89 5.13 7.42
N SER A 202 -8.58 3.95 7.96
CA SER A 202 -8.29 3.78 9.38
C SER A 202 -7.00 4.46 9.79
N ALA A 203 -5.98 4.49 8.93
CA ALA A 203 -4.70 5.16 9.18
C ALA A 203 -4.82 6.69 9.12
N ASP A 204 -5.55 7.23 8.16
CA ASP A 204 -5.85 8.67 8.08
C ASP A 204 -6.53 9.15 9.37
N ARG A 205 -7.49 8.37 9.86
CA ARG A 205 -8.17 8.65 11.13
C ARG A 205 -7.24 8.48 12.33
N ALA A 206 -6.41 7.43 12.34
CA ALA A 206 -5.42 7.20 13.39
C ALA A 206 -4.46 8.38 13.51
N LEU A 207 -4.03 8.94 12.39
CA LEU A 207 -3.14 10.11 12.36
C LEU A 207 -3.79 11.31 13.08
N MET A 208 -5.06 11.61 12.80
CA MET A 208 -5.80 12.66 13.51
C MET A 208 -5.90 12.39 15.02
N HIS A 209 -5.98 11.12 15.44
CA HIS A 209 -5.96 10.76 16.86
C HIS A 209 -4.59 10.97 17.49
N VAL A 210 -3.50 10.63 16.79
CA VAL A 210 -2.13 10.88 17.23
C VAL A 210 -1.88 12.39 17.39
N GLU A 211 -2.32 13.20 16.43
CA GLU A 211 -2.24 14.68 16.49
C GLU A 211 -2.99 15.26 17.69
N ARG A 212 -4.05 14.60 18.14
CA ARG A 212 -4.83 14.96 19.34
C ARG A 212 -4.26 14.38 20.65
N GLY A 213 -3.11 13.72 20.60
CA GLY A 213 -2.41 13.17 21.76
C GLY A 213 -2.73 11.72 22.12
N ASN A 214 -3.53 11.00 21.31
CA ASN A 214 -3.72 9.56 21.51
C ASN A 214 -2.53 8.78 20.93
N ALA A 215 -1.51 8.57 21.75
CA ALA A 215 -0.31 7.83 21.35
C ALA A 215 -0.59 6.37 20.95
N ALA A 216 -1.66 5.73 21.47
CA ALA A 216 -1.98 4.34 21.15
C ALA A 216 -2.43 4.15 19.70
N ALA A 217 -2.93 5.20 19.04
CA ALA A 217 -3.27 5.18 17.62
C ALA A 217 -2.03 5.08 16.71
N LYS A 218 -0.82 5.37 17.22
CA LYS A 218 0.45 5.22 16.46
C LYS A 218 0.64 3.80 15.93
N LEU A 219 0.26 2.78 16.69
CA LEU A 219 0.39 1.38 16.24
C LEU A 219 -0.47 1.08 15.00
N VAL A 220 -1.64 1.72 14.87
CA VAL A 220 -2.48 1.59 13.68
C VAL A 220 -1.82 2.26 12.47
N VAL A 221 -1.26 3.45 12.66
CA VAL A 221 -0.49 4.18 11.64
C VAL A 221 0.67 3.32 11.16
N SER A 222 1.50 2.83 12.08
CA SER A 222 2.65 1.97 11.80
C SER A 222 2.28 0.70 11.05
N TYR A 223 1.23 0.00 11.51
CA TYR A 223 0.80 -1.22 10.85
C TYR A 223 0.31 -0.95 9.42
N CYS A 224 -0.52 0.08 9.22
CA CYS A 224 -1.00 0.43 7.88
C CYS A 224 0.13 0.86 6.95
N ASN A 225 1.07 1.68 7.43
CA ASN A 225 2.25 2.12 6.68
C ASN A 225 3.11 0.92 6.25
N ARG A 226 3.14 -0.15 7.05
CA ARG A 226 3.89 -1.37 6.75
C ARG A 226 3.14 -2.34 5.82
N GLN A 227 1.81 -2.42 5.92
CA GLN A 227 1.01 -3.39 5.18
C GLN A 227 0.44 -2.87 3.86
N THR A 228 0.44 -1.56 3.63
CA THR A 228 -0.14 -0.95 2.43
C THR A 228 0.88 -0.03 1.74
N ASP A 229 0.51 0.56 0.61
CA ASP A 229 1.29 1.66 0.01
C ASP A 229 0.88 3.04 0.53
N TRP A 230 0.13 3.11 1.63
CA TRP A 230 -0.12 4.35 2.34
C TRP A 230 1.14 4.80 3.05
N GLU A 231 1.52 6.05 2.84
CA GLU A 231 2.69 6.66 3.47
C GLU A 231 2.21 7.80 4.36
N SER A 232 2.61 7.80 5.64
CA SER A 232 2.30 8.92 6.54
C SER A 232 2.93 10.23 6.02
N PRO A 233 2.38 11.42 6.34
CA PRO A 233 2.98 12.69 5.94
C PRO A 233 4.45 12.85 6.37
N ILE A 234 4.80 12.30 7.54
CA ILE A 234 6.17 12.28 8.06
C ILE A 234 7.06 11.39 7.17
N SER A 235 6.59 10.19 6.82
CA SER A 235 7.30 9.29 5.90
C SER A 235 7.47 9.90 4.51
N GLN A 236 6.43 10.56 3.99
CA GLN A 236 6.50 11.28 2.71
C GLN A 236 7.55 12.38 2.77
N ARG A 237 7.56 13.20 3.84
CA ARG A 237 8.58 14.25 4.02
C ARG A 237 10.00 13.68 4.06
N ALA A 238 10.22 12.57 4.78
CA ALA A 238 11.54 11.91 4.82
C ALA A 238 11.99 11.44 3.43
N VAL A 239 11.07 10.85 2.65
CA VAL A 239 11.34 10.41 1.28
C VAL A 239 11.63 11.60 0.36
N THR A 240 10.85 12.68 0.47
CA THR A 240 11.09 13.93 -0.27
C THR A 240 12.46 14.52 0.04
N LEU A 241 12.83 14.61 1.33
CA LEU A 241 14.16 15.08 1.74
C LEU A 241 15.27 14.20 1.16
N ALA A 242 15.13 12.87 1.24
CA ALA A 242 16.09 11.95 0.65
C ALA A 242 16.22 12.15 -0.87
N ALA A 243 15.10 12.35 -1.58
CA ALA A 243 15.08 12.64 -3.01
C ALA A 243 15.77 13.98 -3.35
N GLU A 244 15.49 15.03 -2.57
CA GLU A 244 16.12 16.34 -2.73
C GLU A 244 17.63 16.30 -2.46
N LEU A 245 18.07 15.51 -1.47
CA LEU A 245 19.47 15.28 -1.16
C LEU A 245 20.18 14.50 -2.28
N HIS A 246 19.57 13.47 -2.86
CA HIS A 246 20.13 12.81 -4.05
C HIS A 246 20.28 13.77 -5.24
N GLN A 247 19.33 14.69 -5.40
CA GLN A 247 19.36 15.67 -6.47
C GLN A 247 20.46 16.73 -6.26
N ALA A 248 20.59 17.26 -5.05
CA ALA A 248 21.57 18.30 -4.74
C ALA A 248 22.99 17.75 -4.56
N HIS A 249 23.13 16.56 -3.98
CA HIS A 249 24.40 16.01 -3.48
C HIS A 249 24.73 14.61 -4.03
N GLY A 250 24.23 14.27 -5.21
CA GLY A 250 24.34 12.94 -5.80
C GLY A 250 25.75 12.31 -5.76
N PRO A 251 26.84 13.01 -6.13
CA PRO A 251 28.20 12.49 -6.02
C PRO A 251 28.61 12.16 -4.58
N ALA A 252 28.30 13.03 -3.61
CA ALA A 252 28.62 12.85 -2.21
C ALA A 252 27.83 11.68 -1.59
N VAL A 253 26.52 11.63 -1.83
CA VAL A 253 25.66 10.54 -1.35
C VAL A 253 26.14 9.21 -1.91
N ARG A 254 26.44 9.15 -3.22
CA ARG A 254 26.98 7.94 -3.85
C ARG A 254 28.31 7.53 -3.22
N HIS A 255 29.24 8.47 -3.04
CA HIS A 255 30.52 8.19 -2.40
C HIS A 255 30.33 7.64 -0.97
N MET A 256 29.49 8.26 -0.15
CA MET A 256 29.24 7.79 1.22
C MET A 256 28.62 6.38 1.26
N LEU A 257 27.72 6.05 0.32
CA LEU A 257 27.07 4.75 0.25
C LEU A 257 27.99 3.65 -0.34
N GLU A 258 28.75 3.95 -1.39
CA GLU A 258 29.66 3.01 -2.06
C GLU A 258 30.92 2.70 -1.27
N SER A 259 31.42 3.65 -0.48
CA SER A 259 32.57 3.43 0.41
C SER A 259 32.31 2.35 1.47
N ASN A 260 31.06 1.89 1.62
CA ASN A 260 30.65 1.00 2.70
C ASN A 260 29.64 -0.06 2.23
N THR A 261 30.05 -0.95 1.32
CA THR A 261 29.20 -2.03 0.79
C THR A 261 28.94 -3.18 1.77
N GLY A 262 29.58 -3.18 2.95
CA GLY A 262 29.41 -4.17 4.01
C GLY A 262 28.58 -3.69 5.20
N ARG A 263 28.56 -4.46 6.29
CA ARG A 263 28.06 -3.96 7.58
C ARG A 263 29.00 -2.85 8.06
N LEU A 264 28.52 -1.62 8.11
CA LEU A 264 29.28 -0.44 8.55
C LEU A 264 30.01 -0.66 9.89
N GLU A 265 29.39 -1.40 10.82
CA GLU A 265 30.00 -1.73 12.11
C GLU A 265 31.22 -2.63 11.95
N LYS A 266 31.20 -3.55 10.97
CA LYS A 266 32.33 -4.43 10.67
C LYS A 266 33.48 -3.65 10.04
N CYS A 267 33.17 -2.74 9.09
CA CYS A 267 34.17 -1.84 8.50
C CYS A 267 34.83 -0.97 9.59
N TRP A 268 34.03 -0.39 10.49
CA TRP A 268 34.52 0.39 11.62
C TRP A 268 35.43 -0.40 12.56
N LEU A 269 35.10 -1.67 12.86
CA LEU A 269 35.93 -2.56 13.68
C LEU A 269 37.28 -2.91 13.01
N GLN A 270 37.35 -2.92 11.68
CA GLN A 270 38.53 -3.35 10.93
C GLN A 270 39.47 -2.20 10.59
N GLU A 271 38.91 -1.05 10.20
CA GLU A 271 39.66 0.06 9.59
C GLU A 271 39.72 1.31 10.49
N GLY A 272 38.99 1.30 11.62
CA GLY A 272 38.85 2.46 12.51
C GLY A 272 37.78 3.45 12.03
N SER A 273 37.68 4.61 12.69
CA SER A 273 36.62 5.60 12.40
C SER A 273 37.13 6.77 11.55
N SER A 274 36.55 6.96 10.36
CA SER A 274 36.48 8.29 9.76
C SER A 274 35.28 9.05 10.33
N THR A 275 35.36 10.39 10.40
CA THR A 275 34.25 11.23 10.91
C THR A 275 32.94 10.99 10.14
N HIS A 276 33.06 10.83 8.81
CA HIS A 276 31.96 10.47 7.91
C HIS A 276 31.33 9.12 8.27
N MET A 277 32.14 8.08 8.53
CA MET A 277 31.64 6.77 8.93
C MET A 277 30.95 6.82 10.30
N SER A 278 31.49 7.58 11.26
CA SER A 278 30.85 7.80 12.56
C SER A 278 29.48 8.47 12.41
N PHE A 279 29.36 9.49 11.56
CA PHE A 279 28.09 10.15 11.29
C PHE A 279 27.06 9.17 10.67
N MET A 280 27.48 8.34 9.72
CA MET A 280 26.62 7.31 9.12
C MET A 280 26.13 6.29 10.16
N LEU A 281 27.03 5.82 11.04
CA LEU A 281 26.71 4.88 12.11
C LEU A 281 25.75 5.45 13.15
N GLN A 282 25.82 6.76 13.41
CA GLN A 282 24.91 7.47 14.30
C GLN A 282 23.53 7.71 13.68
N ASN A 283 23.46 7.79 12.35
CA ASN A 283 22.24 8.15 11.60
C ASN A 283 21.82 7.04 10.60
N LYS A 284 21.94 5.76 11.00
CA LYS A 284 21.72 4.61 10.11
C LYS A 284 20.41 4.68 9.32
N ALA A 285 19.31 5.01 9.97
CA ALA A 285 17.99 5.08 9.33
C ALA A 285 17.97 6.08 8.16
N ALA A 286 18.66 7.22 8.28
CA ALA A 286 18.78 8.20 7.19
C ALA A 286 19.57 7.64 6.02
N PHE A 287 20.70 6.97 6.28
CA PHE A 287 21.51 6.36 5.22
C PHE A 287 20.89 5.10 4.62
N ASP A 288 20.11 4.35 5.39
CA ASP A 288 19.30 3.24 4.88
C ASP A 288 18.21 3.78 3.97
N LEU A 289 17.54 4.88 4.33
CA LEU A 289 16.58 5.53 3.45
C LEU A 289 17.23 6.08 2.18
N LEU A 290 18.36 6.77 2.29
CA LEU A 290 19.11 7.26 1.13
C LEU A 290 19.52 6.09 0.22
N ARG A 291 19.92 4.95 0.78
CA ARG A 291 20.23 3.74 0.02
C ARG A 291 18.98 3.16 -0.65
N ASP A 292 17.86 3.09 0.05
CA ASP A 292 16.61 2.56 -0.47
C ASP A 292 16.01 3.43 -1.59
N THR A 293 16.16 4.74 -1.54
CA THR A 293 15.68 5.66 -2.59
C THR A 293 16.65 5.78 -3.77
N GLN A 294 17.94 5.43 -3.59
CA GLN A 294 18.98 5.54 -4.62
C GLN A 294 18.61 4.81 -5.93
N GLY A 295 17.95 3.66 -5.82
CA GLY A 295 17.52 2.87 -6.98
C GLY A 295 16.54 3.63 -7.87
N MET A 296 15.43 4.13 -7.29
CA MET A 296 14.44 4.90 -8.03
C MET A 296 14.96 6.29 -8.43
N ALA A 297 15.86 6.90 -7.65
CA ALA A 297 16.56 8.13 -8.04
C ALA A 297 17.37 7.91 -9.33
N SER A 298 18.11 6.79 -9.41
CA SER A 298 18.90 6.43 -10.60
C SER A 298 18.01 6.16 -11.81
N ILE A 299 16.84 5.55 -11.61
CA ILE A 299 15.85 5.36 -12.67
C ILE A 299 15.30 6.71 -13.13
N LYS A 300 14.93 7.61 -12.23
CA LYS A 300 14.48 8.97 -12.58
C LYS A 300 15.49 9.67 -13.49
N GLU A 301 16.77 9.69 -13.12
CA GLU A 301 17.82 10.28 -13.96
C GLU A 301 17.92 9.60 -15.34
N THR A 302 17.81 8.28 -15.38
CA THR A 302 17.83 7.53 -16.65
C THR A 302 16.63 7.88 -17.54
N LEU A 303 15.43 8.02 -16.96
CA LEU A 303 14.22 8.39 -17.69
C LEU A 303 14.33 9.81 -18.26
N LEU A 304 14.83 10.76 -17.47
CA LEU A 304 15.02 12.15 -17.90
C LEU A 304 16.00 12.27 -19.08
N VAL A 305 17.03 11.42 -19.12
CA VAL A 305 18.00 11.40 -20.22
C VAL A 305 17.47 10.68 -21.45
N LYS A 306 16.75 9.55 -21.25
CA LYS A 306 16.41 8.64 -22.36
C LYS A 306 15.02 8.86 -22.97
N ILE A 307 14.09 9.52 -22.27
CA ILE A 307 12.71 9.71 -22.76
C ILE A 307 12.44 11.19 -23.03
N PRO A 308 12.35 11.61 -24.31
CA PRO A 308 12.10 12.99 -24.67
C PRO A 308 10.78 13.53 -24.12
N GLY A 309 10.84 14.71 -23.51
CA GLY A 309 9.68 15.44 -22.98
C GLY A 309 9.38 15.21 -21.50
N PHE A 310 10.05 14.27 -20.84
CA PHE A 310 9.98 14.16 -19.38
C PHE A 310 10.76 15.32 -18.75
N LYS A 311 10.10 16.07 -17.86
CA LYS A 311 10.72 17.14 -17.09
C LYS A 311 11.03 16.67 -15.67
N ARG A 312 12.07 17.24 -15.05
CA ARG A 312 12.55 16.79 -13.73
C ARG A 312 11.51 16.99 -12.62
N GLU A 313 10.78 18.10 -12.71
CA GLU A 313 9.64 18.48 -11.86
C GLU A 313 8.41 17.57 -12.06
N ASN A 314 8.35 16.85 -13.18
CA ASN A 314 7.24 15.96 -13.54
C ASN A 314 7.51 14.49 -13.24
N VAL A 315 8.57 14.21 -12.46
CA VAL A 315 8.92 12.86 -12.04
C VAL A 315 9.23 12.85 -10.54
N TYR A 316 8.35 12.24 -9.76
CA TYR A 316 8.54 11.99 -8.34
C TYR A 316 8.92 10.54 -8.10
N HIS A 317 9.64 10.28 -7.01
CA HIS A 317 10.01 8.92 -6.66
C HIS A 317 10.04 8.72 -5.15
N ALA A 318 9.86 7.47 -4.77
CA ALA A 318 9.95 6.97 -3.41
C ALA A 318 10.85 5.74 -3.36
N ARG A 319 10.79 4.98 -2.26
CA ARG A 319 11.66 3.80 -2.04
C ARG A 319 11.44 2.69 -3.08
N ALA A 320 10.18 2.44 -3.44
CA ALA A 320 9.80 1.27 -4.25
C ALA A 320 9.08 1.61 -5.55
N TRP A 321 8.82 2.89 -5.80
CA TRP A 321 8.06 3.34 -6.94
C TRP A 321 8.51 4.73 -7.40
N LEU A 322 8.18 5.05 -8.65
CA LEU A 322 8.24 6.41 -9.18
C LEU A 322 6.95 6.74 -9.92
N SER A 323 6.58 8.01 -9.91
CA SER A 323 5.44 8.53 -10.64
C SER A 323 5.89 9.61 -11.61
N ALA A 324 5.41 9.54 -12.84
CA ALA A 324 5.77 10.48 -13.88
C ALA A 324 4.51 10.98 -14.61
N CYS A 325 4.37 12.29 -14.71
CA CYS A 325 3.35 12.88 -15.58
C CYS A 325 3.74 12.61 -17.05
N PRO A 326 2.84 12.07 -17.88
CA PRO A 326 3.09 11.94 -19.30
C PRO A 326 3.31 13.33 -19.93
N PRO A 327 4.21 13.47 -20.91
CA PRO A 327 4.43 14.73 -21.59
C PRO A 327 3.14 15.26 -22.23
N ASN A 328 2.90 16.56 -22.08
CA ASN A 328 1.69 17.31 -22.50
C ASN A 328 0.45 17.05 -21.64
N TRP A 329 0.51 16.20 -20.61
CA TRP A 329 -0.60 15.99 -19.68
C TRP A 329 -0.51 16.88 -18.44
N GLU A 330 0.58 17.64 -18.28
CA GLU A 330 0.76 18.60 -17.20
C GLU A 330 -0.32 19.68 -17.17
N GLN A 331 -0.88 20.00 -18.35
CA GLN A 331 -1.94 20.99 -18.50
C GLN A 331 -3.24 20.62 -17.76
N PHE A 332 -3.40 19.33 -17.39
CA PHE A 332 -4.55 18.85 -16.64
C PHE A 332 -4.27 18.75 -15.13
N MET A 333 -3.09 19.17 -14.66
CA MET A 333 -2.76 19.15 -13.25
C MET A 333 -3.80 19.96 -12.45
N GLY A 334 -4.41 19.31 -11.45
CA GLY A 334 -5.26 19.99 -10.49
C GLY A 334 -4.44 20.74 -9.44
N GLU A 335 -5.11 21.29 -8.42
CA GLU A 335 -4.44 22.08 -7.38
C GLU A 335 -3.31 21.34 -6.65
N ASN A 336 -3.43 20.02 -6.49
CA ASN A 336 -2.55 19.25 -5.60
C ASN A 336 -1.86 18.04 -6.25
N SER A 337 -2.30 17.56 -7.42
CA SER A 337 -1.79 16.31 -8.02
C SER A 337 -2.12 16.19 -9.52
N TRP A 338 -1.47 15.24 -10.19
CA TRP A 338 -1.78 14.89 -11.58
C TRP A 338 -2.99 13.95 -11.64
N PRO A 339 -4.03 14.27 -12.43
CA PRO A 339 -5.12 13.33 -12.64
C PRO A 339 -4.72 12.14 -13.51
N VAL A 340 -3.62 12.24 -14.27
CA VAL A 340 -3.10 11.14 -15.10
C VAL A 340 -1.59 11.05 -14.94
N TYR A 341 -1.12 9.88 -14.51
CA TYR A 341 0.31 9.65 -14.33
C TYR A 341 0.70 8.19 -14.53
N PHE A 342 1.92 7.97 -15.03
CA PHE A 342 2.54 6.66 -14.97
C PHE A 342 2.97 6.38 -13.54
N ARG A 343 2.77 5.14 -13.08
CA ARG A 343 3.36 4.61 -11.86
C ARG A 343 4.24 3.42 -12.22
N VAL A 344 5.54 3.55 -11.97
CA VAL A 344 6.52 2.48 -12.08
C VAL A 344 6.80 1.97 -10.68
N ARG A 345 6.89 0.66 -10.49
CA ARG A 345 7.27 0.06 -9.21
C ARG A 345 8.17 -1.15 -9.44
N TYR A 346 8.94 -1.55 -8.43
CA TYR A 346 9.57 -2.85 -8.45
C TYR A 346 8.52 -3.96 -8.54
N ALA A 347 8.74 -4.92 -9.42
CA ALA A 347 7.86 -6.07 -9.64
C ALA A 347 8.08 -7.17 -8.58
N ASP A 348 9.28 -7.22 -8.02
CA ASP A 348 9.70 -8.21 -7.03
C ASP A 348 10.71 -7.63 -6.03
N SER A 349 11.06 -8.43 -5.02
CA SER A 349 12.02 -8.07 -3.97
C SER A 349 13.47 -7.95 -4.46
N THR A 350 13.79 -8.45 -5.66
CA THR A 350 15.14 -8.32 -6.23
C THR A 350 15.44 -6.89 -6.68
N LYS A 351 14.40 -6.05 -6.82
CA LYS A 351 14.50 -4.67 -7.30
C LYS A 351 15.14 -4.55 -8.70
N THR A 352 15.09 -5.62 -9.51
CA THR A 352 15.65 -5.64 -10.88
C THR A 352 14.60 -5.56 -11.98
N LYS A 353 13.34 -5.86 -11.65
CA LYS A 353 12.20 -5.88 -12.57
C LYS A 353 11.17 -4.82 -12.20
N TYR A 354 10.44 -4.35 -13.20
CA TYR A 354 9.55 -3.19 -13.08
C TYR A 354 8.16 -3.45 -13.69
N ASP A 355 7.13 -3.02 -12.97
CA ASP A 355 5.77 -2.93 -13.50
C ASP A 355 5.48 -1.48 -13.92
N ILE A 356 4.76 -1.31 -15.03
CA ILE A 356 4.24 0.00 -15.46
C ILE A 356 2.72 -0.05 -15.32
N ALA A 357 2.15 0.92 -14.61
CA ALA A 357 0.73 1.20 -14.63
C ALA A 357 0.47 2.64 -15.08
N LEU A 358 -0.67 2.87 -15.73
CA LEU A 358 -1.24 4.19 -15.92
C LEU A 358 -2.35 4.37 -14.88
N VAL A 359 -2.27 5.47 -14.12
CA VAL A 359 -3.22 5.81 -13.07
C VAL A 359 -4.03 7.01 -13.53
N PHE A 360 -5.34 6.92 -13.34
CA PHE A 360 -6.29 7.99 -13.50
C PHE A 360 -6.95 8.30 -12.16
N ASP A 361 -6.89 9.54 -11.72
CA ASP A 361 -7.61 10.04 -10.56
C ASP A 361 -8.46 11.25 -10.94
N SER A 362 -9.76 11.03 -11.08
CA SER A 362 -10.72 12.11 -11.37
C SER A 362 -10.85 13.12 -10.23
N ALA A 363 -10.51 12.77 -8.98
CA ALA A 363 -10.54 13.72 -7.87
C ALA A 363 -9.40 14.73 -7.94
N SER A 364 -8.33 14.40 -8.67
CA SER A 364 -7.17 15.27 -8.90
C SER A 364 -7.31 16.13 -10.16
N ALA A 365 -8.45 16.07 -10.87
CA ALA A 365 -8.74 16.94 -12.02
C ALA A 365 -9.28 18.30 -11.54
N ASN A 366 -9.18 19.34 -12.39
CA ASN A 366 -9.64 20.69 -12.06
C ASN A 366 -11.17 20.78 -11.89
N SER A 367 -11.91 19.84 -12.48
CA SER A 367 -13.36 19.75 -12.31
C SER A 367 -13.87 18.33 -12.59
N GLU A 368 -15.07 18.02 -12.10
CA GLU A 368 -15.74 16.75 -12.40
C GLU A 368 -15.94 16.54 -13.92
N THR A 369 -16.21 17.63 -14.66
CA THR A 369 -16.37 17.60 -16.12
C THR A 369 -15.07 17.23 -16.82
N GLU A 370 -13.95 17.85 -16.40
CA GLU A 370 -12.62 17.51 -16.91
C GLU A 370 -12.27 16.04 -16.59
N GLY A 371 -12.53 15.59 -15.37
CA GLY A 371 -12.34 14.18 -14.98
C GLY A 371 -13.10 13.21 -15.92
N LYS A 372 -14.36 13.49 -16.26
CA LYS A 372 -15.13 12.67 -17.21
C LYS A 372 -14.49 12.69 -18.61
N GLN A 373 -14.08 13.85 -19.11
CA GLN A 373 -13.42 13.98 -20.42
C GLN A 373 -12.09 13.22 -20.48
N LEU A 374 -11.25 13.35 -19.46
CA LEU A 374 -9.98 12.62 -19.35
C LEU A 374 -10.23 11.11 -19.35
N ARG A 375 -11.24 10.64 -18.63
CA ARG A 375 -11.60 9.22 -18.64
C ARG A 375 -12.00 8.75 -20.05
N GLU A 376 -12.82 9.49 -20.79
CA GLU A 376 -13.17 9.12 -22.17
C GLU A 376 -11.92 9.06 -23.09
N ARG A 377 -11.01 10.03 -22.97
CA ARG A 377 -9.73 10.02 -23.70
C ARG A 377 -8.89 8.78 -23.35
N LEU A 378 -8.82 8.42 -22.07
CA LEU A 378 -8.11 7.24 -21.62
C LEU A 378 -8.74 5.92 -22.06
N LYS A 379 -10.06 5.87 -22.34
CA LYS A 379 -10.69 4.69 -22.96
C LYS A 379 -10.17 4.42 -24.37
N LEU A 380 -9.85 5.48 -25.12
CA LEU A 380 -9.23 5.36 -26.44
C LEU A 380 -7.81 4.80 -26.35
N PHE A 381 -7.10 5.10 -25.26
CA PHE A 381 -5.78 4.53 -24.97
C PHE A 381 -5.85 3.07 -24.51
N ASP A 382 -6.75 2.77 -23.55
CA ASP A 382 -6.99 1.43 -23.02
C ASP A 382 -8.45 1.29 -22.53
N ASN A 383 -9.21 0.37 -23.14
CA ASN A 383 -10.63 0.19 -22.87
C ASN A 383 -10.95 -0.15 -21.39
N ARG A 384 -9.95 -0.59 -20.60
CA ARG A 384 -10.11 -0.91 -19.18
C ARG A 384 -10.39 0.32 -18.32
N PHE A 385 -10.17 1.53 -18.82
CA PHE A 385 -10.63 2.78 -18.19
C PHE A 385 -12.15 3.01 -18.30
N GLY A 386 -12.82 2.26 -19.19
CA GLY A 386 -14.28 2.28 -19.34
C GLY A 386 -15.03 1.50 -18.27
N LYS A 387 -14.31 0.63 -17.55
CA LYS A 387 -14.83 -0.12 -16.41
C LYS A 387 -14.77 0.75 -15.14
N ARG A 388 -15.60 0.43 -14.15
CA ARG A 388 -15.60 1.07 -12.81
C ARG A 388 -15.79 2.60 -12.87
N GLN A 389 -16.92 3.04 -13.42
CA GLN A 389 -17.20 4.48 -13.54
C GLN A 389 -17.55 5.15 -12.20
N GLY A 390 -17.91 4.37 -11.17
CA GLY A 390 -18.21 4.90 -9.83
C GLY A 390 -16.98 5.19 -8.96
N THR A 391 -15.76 4.84 -9.39
CA THR A 391 -14.54 5.07 -8.61
C THR A 391 -13.79 6.30 -9.13
N SER A 392 -13.36 7.17 -8.21
CA SER A 392 -12.56 8.35 -8.56
C SER A 392 -11.19 7.96 -9.11
N LEU A 393 -10.59 6.93 -8.52
CA LEU A 393 -9.29 6.37 -8.87
C LEU A 393 -9.44 5.12 -9.75
N ARG A 394 -8.61 5.01 -10.80
CA ARG A 394 -8.49 3.83 -11.66
C ARG A 394 -7.03 3.61 -12.06
N LYS A 395 -6.49 2.46 -11.65
CA LYS A 395 -5.17 1.98 -12.08
C LYS A 395 -5.30 0.90 -13.13
N VAL A 396 -4.55 1.02 -14.22
CA VAL A 396 -4.47 0.04 -15.30
C VAL A 396 -3.02 -0.38 -15.48
N VAL A 397 -2.70 -1.64 -15.16
CA VAL A 397 -1.35 -2.20 -15.36
C VAL A 397 -1.14 -2.45 -16.85
N LEU A 398 -0.15 -1.78 -17.42
CA LEU A 398 0.20 -1.85 -18.84
C LEU A 398 1.22 -2.96 -19.11
N ASN A 399 2.20 -3.12 -18.21
CA ASN A 399 3.25 -4.11 -18.34
C ASN A 399 3.69 -4.61 -16.96
N ARG A 400 4.20 -5.85 -16.91
CA ARG A 400 4.74 -6.47 -15.70
C ARG A 400 6.14 -7.01 -15.91
N GLY A 401 6.95 -6.98 -14.86
CA GLY A 401 8.22 -7.71 -14.80
C GLY A 401 9.27 -7.31 -15.84
N LEU A 402 9.28 -6.04 -16.27
CA LEU A 402 10.21 -5.53 -17.29
C LEU A 402 11.62 -5.35 -16.74
N GLY A 403 12.65 -5.64 -17.53
CA GLY A 403 14.02 -5.16 -17.24
C GLY A 403 14.15 -3.65 -17.54
N LEU A 404 15.24 -3.02 -17.10
CA LEU A 404 15.44 -1.56 -17.23
C LEU A 404 15.36 -1.05 -18.68
N ALA A 405 15.98 -1.76 -19.64
CA ALA A 405 15.93 -1.34 -21.05
C ALA A 405 14.50 -1.39 -21.62
N ASP A 406 13.74 -2.43 -21.29
CA ASP A 406 12.35 -2.57 -21.71
C ASP A 406 11.42 -1.58 -20.99
N LEU A 407 11.68 -1.28 -19.72
CA LEU A 407 10.96 -0.24 -18.97
C LEU A 407 11.03 1.09 -19.72
N ILE A 408 12.22 1.54 -20.11
CA ILE A 408 12.45 2.81 -20.81
C ILE A 408 11.70 2.80 -22.15
N ARG A 409 11.92 1.76 -22.95
CA ARG A 409 11.29 1.61 -24.28
C ARG A 409 9.76 1.60 -24.18
N LYS A 410 9.19 0.91 -23.20
CA LYS A 410 7.73 0.82 -23.02
C LYS A 410 7.13 2.10 -22.46
N LEU A 411 7.80 2.79 -21.54
CA LEU A 411 7.35 4.11 -21.08
C LEU A 411 7.35 5.13 -22.23
N GLU A 412 8.36 5.12 -23.09
CA GLU A 412 8.40 5.98 -24.27
C GLU A 412 7.25 5.65 -25.25
N GLU A 413 7.04 4.36 -25.56
CA GLU A 413 5.93 3.90 -26.41
C GLU A 413 4.57 4.36 -25.87
N HIS A 414 4.31 4.16 -24.58
CA HIS A 414 3.06 4.57 -23.94
C HIS A 414 2.92 6.09 -23.87
N SER A 415 4.01 6.82 -23.62
CA SER A 415 4.01 8.29 -23.62
C SER A 415 3.64 8.84 -25.00
N ASN A 416 4.19 8.25 -26.06
CA ASN A 416 3.88 8.65 -27.43
C ASN A 416 2.43 8.31 -27.81
N ARG A 417 1.91 7.15 -27.39
CA ARG A 417 0.49 6.80 -27.53
C ARG A 417 -0.44 7.72 -26.73
N LEU A 418 -0.01 8.19 -25.55
CA LEU A 418 -0.80 9.14 -24.77
C LEU A 418 -0.82 10.53 -25.39
N LYS A 419 0.23 10.94 -26.11
CA LYS A 419 0.23 12.21 -26.86
C LYS A 419 -0.88 12.22 -27.92
N THR A 420 -1.16 11.10 -28.59
CA THR A 420 -2.18 11.05 -29.66
C THR A 420 -3.61 11.19 -29.14
N VAL A 421 -3.85 10.87 -27.86
CA VAL A 421 -5.17 11.02 -27.21
C VAL A 421 -5.25 12.25 -26.28
N CYS A 422 -4.18 13.02 -26.18
CA CYS A 422 -4.10 14.26 -25.40
C CYS A 422 -4.70 15.47 -26.14
N VAL A 423 -4.67 15.43 -27.48
CA VAL A 423 -5.16 16.49 -28.38
C VAL A 423 -6.67 16.68 -28.24
#